data_AF-A0A0D0LG90-F1
#
_entry.id   AF-A0A0D0LG90-F1
#
_cell.length_a   1.000
_cell.length_b   1.000
_cell.length_c   1.000
_cell.angle_alpha   90.00
_cell.angle_beta   90.00
_cell.angle_gamma   90.00
#
_symmetry.space_group_name_H-M   'P 1'
#
loop_
_entity.id
_entity.type
_entity.pdbx_description
1 polymer ?
#
loop_
_entity_poly.entity_id
_entity_poly.type
_entity_poly.pdbx_seq_one_letter_code
_entity_poly.pdbx_strand_id
1 'polypeptide(L)'
;MAVIAEDLRIAELRRLGVSAPLIRLAAGECIHEAFRNRCLGPPFHVYRRADAPAGPTLVPLWDSGDTVSGVWEKSDGLEFIEFSIETPNEIDRIARTEQGFWATRFDFLYECDLPDEELQRAAASVGFRFLDRYLASRQAAEERLDTFKGHRAWLREVVATIDQEARQR
;
A
#
# COMPACT_ATOMS: atom_id res chain seq x y z
N MET A 1 22.77 1.44 -0.85
CA MET A 1 21.79 2.29 -1.57
C MET A 1 20.83 2.88 -0.54
N ALA A 2 20.24 4.04 -0.79
CA ALA A 2 19.72 4.86 0.30
C ALA A 2 18.27 4.51 0.67
N VAL A 3 18.08 3.98 1.87
CA VAL A 3 16.83 4.19 2.63
C VAL A 3 16.94 5.59 3.26
N ILE A 4 15.86 6.36 3.26
CA ILE A 4 15.79 7.62 4.02
C ILE A 4 16.16 7.34 5.49
N ALA A 5 16.92 8.23 6.13
CA ALA A 5 17.25 8.07 7.55
C ALA A 5 15.97 7.94 8.41
N GLU A 6 16.01 7.07 9.43
CA GLU A 6 14.85 6.69 10.25
C GLU A 6 14.15 7.91 10.88
N ASP A 7 14.94 8.87 11.36
CA ASP A 7 14.50 10.12 11.99
C ASP A 7 13.90 11.13 11.00
N LEU A 8 14.27 11.05 9.71
CA LEU A 8 13.75 11.92 8.64
C LEU A 8 12.51 11.34 7.95
N ARG A 9 12.24 10.04 8.11
CA ARG A 9 11.19 9.29 7.40
C ARG A 9 9.82 9.96 7.40
N ILE A 10 9.33 10.36 8.56
CA ILE A 10 7.98 10.94 8.69
C ILE A 10 7.93 12.33 8.05
N ALA A 11 8.98 13.13 8.19
CA ALA A 11 9.07 14.43 7.51
C ALA A 11 9.08 14.25 5.98
N GLU A 12 9.78 13.22 5.50
CA GLU A 12 9.85 12.92 4.09
C GLU A 12 8.51 12.44 3.52
N LEU A 13 7.79 11.56 4.22
CA LEU A 13 6.43 11.17 3.81
C LEU A 13 5.49 12.39 3.69
N ARG A 14 5.60 13.37 4.61
CA ARG A 14 4.86 14.63 4.52
C ARG A 14 5.27 15.44 3.29
N ARG A 15 6.58 15.57 3.02
CA ARG A 15 7.10 16.28 1.84
C ARG A 15 6.57 15.67 0.54
N LEU A 16 6.49 14.34 0.49
CA LEU A 16 5.96 13.60 -0.66
C LEU A 16 4.44 13.74 -0.84
N GLY A 17 3.73 14.38 0.10
CA GLY A 17 2.28 14.57 0.01
C GLY A 17 1.46 13.32 0.35
N VAL A 18 2.06 12.36 1.07
CA VAL A 18 1.33 11.20 1.61
C VAL A 18 0.27 11.68 2.60
N SER A 19 -0.92 11.07 2.58
CA SER A 19 -2.03 11.51 3.41
C SER A 19 -1.73 11.41 4.91
N ALA A 20 -2.38 12.25 5.71
CA ALA A 20 -2.25 12.19 7.16
C ALA A 20 -2.62 10.83 7.77
N PRO A 21 -3.71 10.13 7.36
CA PRO A 21 -4.00 8.77 7.82
C PRO A 21 -2.88 7.77 7.53
N LEU A 22 -2.32 7.78 6.31
CA LEU A 22 -1.25 6.86 5.95
C LEU A 22 0.04 7.16 6.74
N ILE A 23 0.35 8.43 6.97
CA ILE A 23 1.49 8.84 7.81
C ILE A 23 1.31 8.38 9.26
N ARG A 24 0.10 8.52 9.83
CA ARG A 24 -0.22 8.05 11.19
C ARG A 24 0.01 6.54 11.31
N LEU A 25 -0.49 5.76 10.36
CA LEU A 25 -0.24 4.32 10.30
C LEU A 25 1.27 4.00 10.18
N ALA A 26 1.98 4.65 9.27
CA ALA A 26 3.43 4.47 9.11
C ALA A 26 4.24 4.87 10.36
N ALA A 27 3.73 5.81 11.16
CA ALA A 27 4.31 6.22 12.44
C ALA A 27 3.99 5.24 13.59
N GLY A 28 3.17 4.21 13.36
CA GLY A 28 2.78 3.22 14.35
C GLY A 28 1.47 3.52 15.08
N GLU A 29 0.69 4.50 14.62
CA GLU A 29 -0.59 4.82 15.23
C GLU A 29 -1.71 3.97 14.63
N CYS A 30 -2.42 3.23 15.48
CA CYS A 30 -3.58 2.46 15.06
C CYS A 30 -4.81 3.37 14.94
N ILE A 31 -5.16 3.75 13.70
CA ILE A 31 -6.33 4.61 13.43
C ILE A 31 -7.64 3.82 13.19
N HIS A 32 -7.53 2.50 12.95
CA HIS A 32 -8.64 1.56 12.83
C HIS A 32 -8.14 0.14 13.08
N GLU A 33 -8.95 -0.72 13.71
CA GLU A 33 -8.53 -2.09 14.11
C GLU A 33 -8.12 -2.95 12.92
N ALA A 34 -8.78 -2.79 11.77
CA ALA A 34 -8.43 -3.45 10.50
C ALA A 34 -6.96 -3.26 10.09
N PHE A 35 -6.31 -2.18 10.54
CA PHE A 35 -4.92 -1.86 10.20
C PHE A 35 -3.92 -2.16 11.33
N ARG A 36 -4.31 -2.90 12.38
CA ARG A 36 -3.44 -3.20 13.54
C ARG A 36 -2.09 -3.83 13.16
N ASN A 37 -2.04 -4.57 12.07
CA ASN A 37 -0.82 -5.23 11.56
C ASN A 37 0.01 -4.32 10.64
N ARG A 38 -0.43 -3.06 10.43
CA ARG A 38 0.19 -2.04 9.57
C ARG A 38 0.63 -0.82 10.36
N CYS A 39 0.30 -0.75 11.65
CA CYS A 39 0.68 0.32 12.57
C CYS A 39 1.79 -0.11 13.54
N LEU A 40 2.78 -0.88 13.07
CA LEU A 40 3.96 -1.27 13.84
C LEU A 40 5.15 -0.45 13.35
N GLY A 41 5.18 0.83 13.71
CA GLY A 41 6.24 1.75 13.32
C GLY A 41 7.42 1.72 14.29
N PRO A 42 8.65 2.05 13.83
CA PRO A 42 9.12 2.06 12.45
C PRO A 42 9.40 0.64 11.89
N PRO A 43 9.46 0.46 10.56
CA PRO A 43 9.78 -0.83 9.94
C PRO A 43 11.18 -1.29 10.39
N PHE A 44 11.25 -2.48 10.97
CA PHE A 44 12.47 -3.03 11.52
C PHE A 44 13.44 -3.48 10.42
N HIS A 45 12.93 -4.12 9.36
CA HIS A 45 13.79 -4.83 8.41
C HIS A 45 14.74 -3.90 7.65
N VAL A 46 14.24 -2.87 6.97
CA VAL A 46 15.07 -1.94 6.17
C VAL A 46 16.03 -1.09 6.98
N TYR A 47 15.75 -0.89 8.27
CA TYR A 47 16.63 -0.10 9.13
C TYR A 47 17.70 -0.93 9.86
N ARG A 48 17.51 -2.26 9.98
CA ARG A 48 18.35 -3.08 10.85
C ARG A 48 18.94 -4.32 10.21
N ARG A 49 18.32 -4.89 9.16
CA ARG A 49 18.66 -6.25 8.71
C ARG A 49 18.63 -6.49 7.19
N ALA A 50 17.83 -5.73 6.46
CA ALA A 50 17.58 -5.97 5.04
C ALA A 50 18.30 -4.92 4.18
N ASP A 51 18.80 -5.36 3.03
CA ASP A 51 19.19 -4.45 1.96
C ASP A 51 17.93 -3.79 1.37
N ALA A 52 18.10 -2.56 0.88
CA ALA A 52 17.07 -1.88 0.15
C ALA A 52 17.13 -2.21 -1.36
N PRO A 53 15.99 -2.25 -2.06
CA PRO A 53 15.94 -2.42 -3.50
C PRO A 53 16.81 -1.41 -4.23
N ALA A 54 17.37 -1.82 -5.35
CA ALA A 54 18.00 -0.88 -6.25
C ALA A 54 16.97 0.11 -6.83
N GLY A 55 17.26 1.42 -6.78
CA GLY A 55 16.37 2.46 -7.30
C GLY A 55 16.50 3.80 -6.59
N PRO A 56 15.45 4.65 -6.69
CA PRO A 56 15.32 5.87 -5.90
C PRO A 56 15.43 5.63 -4.39
N THR A 57 15.63 6.70 -3.62
CA THR A 57 15.63 6.62 -2.16
C THR A 57 14.31 6.04 -1.66
N LEU A 58 14.39 4.96 -0.90
CA LEU A 58 13.22 4.31 -0.31
C LEU A 58 12.75 5.10 0.91
N VAL A 59 11.45 5.45 0.92
CA VAL A 59 10.76 5.98 2.10
C VAL A 59 9.79 4.89 2.60
N PRO A 60 10.16 4.12 3.63
CA PRO A 60 9.42 2.93 4.00
C PRO A 60 8.18 3.26 4.84
N LEU A 61 7.10 2.52 4.63
CA LEU A 61 5.84 2.66 5.37
C LEU A 61 5.84 1.75 6.60
N TRP A 62 5.91 0.44 6.40
CA TRP A 62 5.90 -0.60 7.44
C TRP A 62 6.37 -1.95 6.88
N ASP A 63 6.59 -2.89 7.79
CA ASP A 63 6.85 -4.30 7.49
C ASP A 63 5.54 -5.13 7.49
N SER A 64 5.55 -6.23 6.76
CA SER A 64 4.46 -7.21 6.69
C SER A 64 5.02 -8.63 6.58
N GLY A 65 5.35 -9.25 7.73
CA GLY A 65 6.07 -10.52 7.69
C GLY A 65 7.48 -10.29 7.15
N ASP A 66 7.83 -10.94 6.05
CA ASP A 66 9.11 -10.81 5.36
C ASP A 66 9.10 -9.72 4.26
N THR A 67 8.00 -8.99 4.07
CA THR A 67 7.91 -7.93 3.05
C THR A 67 7.93 -6.53 3.64
N VAL A 68 8.36 -5.58 2.83
CA VAL A 68 8.41 -4.16 3.18
C VAL A 68 7.60 -3.38 2.17
N SER A 69 6.64 -2.59 2.63
CA SER A 69 5.94 -1.62 1.80
C SER A 69 6.61 -0.24 1.89
N GLY A 70 6.75 0.46 0.78
CA GLY A 70 7.38 1.78 0.76
C GLY A 70 6.97 2.64 -0.43
N VAL A 71 7.50 3.86 -0.43
CA VAL A 71 7.24 4.87 -1.45
C VAL A 71 8.54 5.26 -2.12
N TRP A 72 8.49 5.37 -3.44
CA TRP A 72 9.48 6.02 -4.26
C TRP A 72 8.92 7.31 -4.86
N GLU A 73 9.75 8.35 -4.87
CA GLU A 73 9.54 9.52 -5.71
C GLU A 73 10.13 9.25 -7.10
N LYS A 74 9.30 9.43 -8.13
CA LYS A 74 9.67 9.35 -9.54
C LYS A 74 9.40 10.70 -10.20
N SER A 75 9.93 10.88 -11.41
CA SER A 75 9.70 12.11 -12.19
C SER A 75 8.23 12.36 -12.54
N ASP A 76 7.40 11.31 -12.56
CA ASP A 76 5.98 11.34 -12.90
C ASP A 76 5.07 11.11 -11.66
N GLY A 77 5.60 11.29 -10.46
CA GLY A 77 4.86 11.23 -9.19
C GLY A 77 5.36 10.13 -8.25
N LEU A 78 4.47 9.67 -7.37
CA LEU A 78 4.79 8.61 -6.42
C LEU A 78 4.60 7.22 -7.04
N GLU A 79 5.41 6.28 -6.56
CA GLU A 79 5.27 4.86 -6.82
C GLU A 79 5.28 4.11 -5.48
N PHE A 80 4.18 3.44 -5.17
CA PHE A 80 4.06 2.56 -4.03
C PHE A 80 4.56 1.18 -4.43
N ILE A 81 5.50 0.66 -3.64
CA ILE A 81 6.19 -0.60 -3.93
C ILE A 81 6.14 -1.54 -2.73
N GLU A 82 6.34 -2.82 -3.02
CA GLU A 82 6.55 -3.88 -2.05
C GLU A 82 7.68 -4.79 -2.53
N PHE A 83 8.50 -5.29 -1.61
CA PHE A 83 9.55 -6.27 -1.91
C PHE A 83 9.75 -7.18 -0.69
N SER A 84 10.21 -8.41 -0.93
CA SER A 84 10.64 -9.32 0.15
C SER A 84 12.06 -9.00 0.57
N ILE A 85 12.35 -9.10 1.87
CA ILE A 85 13.70 -8.97 2.42
C ILE A 85 14.63 -10.10 1.97
N GLU A 86 14.07 -11.23 1.51
CA GLU A 86 14.84 -12.37 1.01
C GLU A 86 15.30 -12.14 -0.44
N THR A 87 14.48 -11.45 -1.24
CA THR A 87 14.76 -11.09 -2.64
C THR A 87 14.55 -9.58 -2.88
N PRO A 88 15.37 -8.70 -2.26
CA PRO A 88 15.08 -7.26 -2.23
C PRO A 88 15.10 -6.57 -3.59
N ASN A 89 15.61 -7.21 -4.64
CA ASN A 89 15.59 -6.67 -6.00
C ASN A 89 14.37 -7.10 -6.83
N GLU A 90 13.53 -8.00 -6.32
CA GLU A 90 12.25 -8.38 -6.92
C GLU A 90 11.16 -7.44 -6.41
N ILE A 91 11.10 -6.26 -7.02
CA ILE A 91 10.17 -5.20 -6.60
C ILE A 91 8.83 -5.37 -7.31
N ASP A 92 7.76 -5.46 -6.53
CA ASP A 92 6.39 -5.34 -7.00
C ASP A 92 5.92 -3.89 -6.91
N ARG A 93 5.60 -3.30 -8.07
CA ARG A 93 4.88 -2.02 -8.10
C ARG A 93 3.42 -2.25 -7.72
N ILE A 94 3.05 -1.77 -6.55
CA ILE A 94 1.71 -1.88 -6.00
C ILE A 94 0.78 -0.86 -6.65
N ALA A 95 1.16 0.42 -6.68
CA ALA A 95 0.33 1.49 -7.21
C ALA A 95 1.12 2.75 -7.57
N ARG A 96 0.47 3.66 -8.29
CA ARG A 96 0.98 4.98 -8.69
C ARG A 96 0.32 6.15 -7.94
N THR A 97 -0.66 5.84 -7.08
CA THR A 97 -1.35 6.76 -6.19
C THR A 97 -1.68 6.07 -4.87
N GLU A 98 -1.94 6.85 -3.83
CA GLU A 98 -2.36 6.31 -2.54
C GLU A 98 -3.72 5.58 -2.64
N GLN A 99 -4.61 6.01 -3.54
CA GLN A 99 -5.90 5.35 -3.73
C GLN A 99 -5.74 3.96 -4.37
N GLY A 100 -4.82 3.82 -5.34
CA GLY A 100 -4.46 2.51 -5.88
C GLY A 100 -3.79 1.62 -4.84
N PHE A 101 -2.94 2.22 -3.99
CA PHE A 101 -2.32 1.50 -2.88
C PHE A 101 -3.39 0.94 -1.93
N TRP A 102 -4.36 1.77 -1.53
CA TRP A 102 -5.47 1.32 -0.69
C TRP A 102 -6.28 0.21 -1.32
N ALA A 103 -6.54 0.22 -2.64
CA ALA A 103 -7.24 -0.88 -3.29
C ALA A 103 -6.57 -2.24 -3.06
N THR A 104 -5.23 -2.32 -3.08
CA THR A 104 -4.51 -3.57 -2.76
C THR A 104 -4.60 -3.98 -1.30
N ARG A 105 -4.65 -3.00 -0.37
CA ARG A 105 -4.79 -3.30 1.05
C ARG A 105 -6.21 -3.75 1.38
N PHE A 106 -7.22 -3.14 0.75
CA PHE A 106 -8.61 -3.53 0.88
C PHE A 106 -8.90 -4.89 0.24
N ASP A 107 -8.17 -5.26 -0.80
CA ASP A 107 -8.22 -6.61 -1.35
C ASP A 107 -7.79 -7.67 -0.35
N PHE A 108 -6.66 -7.47 0.32
CA PHE A 108 -6.23 -8.35 1.40
C PHE A 108 -7.23 -8.39 2.57
N LEU A 109 -7.80 -7.24 2.96
CA LEU A 109 -8.79 -7.19 4.05
C LEU A 109 -10.07 -7.95 3.70
N TYR A 110 -10.54 -7.83 2.45
CA TYR A 110 -11.68 -8.58 1.95
C TYR A 110 -11.38 -10.09 1.96
N GLU A 111 -10.19 -10.51 1.54
CA GLU A 111 -9.77 -11.92 1.57
C GLU A 111 -9.59 -12.49 2.97
N CYS A 112 -9.43 -11.63 3.97
CA CYS A 112 -9.45 -12.02 5.38
C CYS A 112 -10.88 -12.01 5.98
N ASP A 113 -11.91 -12.05 5.14
CA ASP A 113 -13.32 -12.07 5.52
C ASP A 113 -13.74 -10.88 6.41
N LEU A 114 -13.12 -9.70 6.22
CA LEU A 114 -13.55 -8.51 6.94
C LEU A 114 -14.94 -8.07 6.44
N PRO A 115 -15.96 -7.90 7.31
CA PRO A 115 -17.31 -7.57 6.88
C PRO A 115 -17.40 -6.23 6.11
N ASP A 116 -18.33 -6.13 5.17
CA ASP A 116 -18.53 -4.92 4.35
C ASP A 116 -18.68 -3.64 5.18
N GLU A 117 -19.45 -3.68 6.28
CA GLU A 117 -19.61 -2.52 7.16
C GLU A 117 -18.28 -2.07 7.81
N GLU A 118 -17.42 -3.03 8.14
CA GLU A 118 -16.08 -2.77 8.68
C GLU A 118 -15.13 -2.24 7.61
N LEU A 119 -15.22 -2.77 6.37
CA LEU A 119 -14.49 -2.22 5.23
C LEU A 119 -14.88 -0.76 4.98
N GLN A 120 -16.15 -0.41 5.05
CA GLN A 120 -16.62 0.97 4.88
C GLN A 120 -16.04 1.92 5.94
N ARG A 121 -16.06 1.50 7.22
CA ARG A 121 -15.45 2.27 8.31
C ARG A 121 -13.94 2.41 8.15
N ALA A 122 -13.26 1.33 7.79
CA ALA A 122 -11.83 1.36 7.52
C ALA A 122 -11.52 2.33 6.36
N ALA A 123 -12.29 2.28 5.27
CA ALA A 123 -12.07 3.13 4.09
C ALA A 123 -12.26 4.61 4.42
N ALA A 124 -13.29 4.95 5.20
CA ALA A 124 -13.50 6.31 5.69
C ALA A 124 -12.31 6.80 6.54
N SER A 125 -11.74 5.94 7.38
CA SER A 125 -10.62 6.31 8.25
C SER A 125 -9.33 6.67 7.50
N VAL A 126 -9.12 6.11 6.30
CA VAL A 126 -7.95 6.36 5.44
C VAL A 126 -8.25 7.22 4.21
N GLY A 127 -9.51 7.63 4.03
CA GLY A 127 -9.94 8.39 2.86
C GLY A 127 -9.90 7.57 1.55
N PHE A 128 -10.09 6.25 1.61
CA PHE A 128 -10.20 5.42 0.42
C PHE A 128 -11.58 5.61 -0.21
N ARG A 129 -11.67 6.39 -1.28
CA ARG A 129 -12.94 6.82 -1.89
C ARG A 129 -13.48 5.88 -2.97
N PHE A 130 -12.77 4.80 -3.27
CA PHE A 130 -13.12 3.87 -4.36
C PHE A 130 -13.60 2.51 -3.85
N LEU A 131 -13.91 2.36 -2.56
CA LEU A 131 -14.31 1.08 -1.97
C LEU A 131 -15.52 0.46 -2.67
N ASP A 132 -16.63 1.19 -2.83
CA ASP A 132 -17.84 0.67 -3.46
C ASP A 132 -17.58 0.15 -4.87
N ARG A 133 -16.78 0.89 -5.64
CA ARG A 133 -16.41 0.47 -6.99
C ARG A 133 -15.51 -0.76 -6.97
N TYR A 134 -14.54 -0.81 -6.05
CA TYR A 134 -13.68 -1.97 -5.88
C TYR A 134 -14.51 -3.23 -5.59
N LEU A 135 -15.46 -3.15 -4.63
CA LEU A 135 -16.34 -4.26 -4.27
C LEU A 135 -17.22 -4.70 -5.45
N ALA A 136 -17.84 -3.75 -6.16
CA ALA A 136 -18.63 -4.04 -7.35
C ALA A 136 -17.79 -4.69 -8.47
N SER A 137 -16.54 -4.24 -8.66
CA SER A 137 -15.63 -4.83 -9.64
C SER A 137 -15.20 -6.25 -9.25
N ARG A 138 -15.01 -6.52 -7.96
CA ARG A 138 -14.67 -7.87 -7.46
C ARG A 138 -15.82 -8.83 -7.69
N GLN A 139 -17.04 -8.44 -7.30
CA GLN A 139 -18.24 -9.24 -7.51
C GLN A 139 -18.45 -9.57 -9.00
N ALA A 140 -18.25 -8.60 -9.90
CA ALA A 140 -18.37 -8.83 -11.34
C ALA A 140 -17.26 -9.73 -11.92
N ALA A 141 -16.15 -9.92 -11.20
CA ALA A 141 -15.00 -10.68 -11.65
C ALA A 141 -14.91 -12.08 -11.03
N GLU A 142 -15.90 -12.52 -10.24
CA GLU A 142 -15.88 -13.75 -9.42
C GLU A 142 -15.27 -14.96 -10.15
N GLU A 143 -15.73 -15.27 -11.37
CA GLU A 143 -15.22 -16.39 -12.19
C GLU A 143 -13.71 -16.29 -12.54
N ARG A 144 -13.15 -15.07 -12.61
CA ARG A 144 -11.72 -14.85 -12.89
C ARG A 144 -10.86 -14.99 -11.63
N LEU A 145 -11.45 -14.88 -10.45
CA LEU A 145 -10.72 -14.85 -9.17
C LEU A 145 -10.35 -16.25 -8.67
N ASP A 146 -10.92 -17.31 -9.25
CA ASP A 146 -10.65 -18.71 -8.94
C ASP A 146 -9.20 -19.16 -9.22
N THR A 147 -8.38 -18.31 -9.85
CA THR A 147 -6.97 -18.58 -10.08
C THR A 147 -6.10 -17.44 -9.57
N PHE A 148 -4.95 -17.77 -8.96
CA PHE A 148 -3.96 -16.78 -8.52
C PHE A 148 -3.55 -15.80 -9.64
N LYS A 149 -3.34 -16.32 -10.85
CA LYS A 149 -2.98 -15.50 -12.01
C LYS A 149 -4.13 -14.57 -12.43
N GLY A 150 -5.36 -15.07 -12.40
CA GLY A 150 -6.56 -14.31 -12.74
C GLY A 150 -6.82 -13.19 -11.74
N HIS A 151 -6.77 -13.50 -10.44
CA HIS A 151 -6.90 -12.51 -9.36
C HIS A 151 -5.82 -11.43 -9.42
N ARG A 152 -4.53 -11.81 -9.56
CA ARG A 152 -3.43 -10.82 -9.70
C ARG A 152 -3.58 -9.93 -10.93
N ALA A 153 -4.05 -10.49 -12.05
CA ALA A 153 -4.29 -9.70 -13.27
C ALA A 153 -5.44 -8.71 -13.09
N TRP A 154 -6.57 -9.17 -12.53
CA TRP A 154 -7.73 -8.32 -12.23
C TRP A 154 -7.37 -7.19 -11.25
N LEU A 155 -6.67 -7.49 -10.16
CA LEU A 155 -6.31 -6.46 -9.17
C LEU A 155 -5.41 -5.37 -9.80
N ARG A 156 -4.48 -5.76 -10.68
CA ARG A 156 -3.64 -4.80 -11.44
C ARG A 156 -4.48 -3.90 -12.36
N GLU A 157 -5.50 -4.44 -13.01
CA GLU A 157 -6.42 -3.67 -13.86
C GLU A 157 -7.24 -2.66 -13.03
N VAL A 158 -7.77 -3.08 -11.89
CA VAL A 158 -8.54 -2.24 -10.97
C VAL A 158 -7.67 -1.11 -10.41
N VAL A 159 -6.47 -1.43 -9.94
CA VAL A 159 -5.53 -0.44 -9.41
C VAL A 159 -5.12 0.57 -10.48
N ALA A 160 -4.80 0.12 -11.70
CA ALA A 160 -4.44 1.02 -12.79
C ALA A 160 -5.57 2.01 -13.12
N THR A 161 -6.82 1.53 -13.10
CA THR A 161 -8.01 2.38 -13.31
C THR A 161 -8.19 3.40 -12.17
N ILE A 162 -8.04 2.96 -10.92
CA ILE A 162 -8.09 3.84 -9.75
C ILE A 162 -6.98 4.90 -9.81
N ASP A 163 -5.76 4.51 -10.14
CA ASP A 163 -4.62 5.41 -10.26
C ASP A 163 -4.83 6.48 -11.33
N GLN A 164 -5.36 6.09 -12.49
CA GLN A 164 -5.66 7.02 -13.57
C GLN A 164 -6.66 8.09 -13.14
N GLU A 165 -7.76 7.68 -12.51
CA GLU A 165 -8.80 8.62 -12.07
C GLU A 165 -8.40 9.45 -10.86
N ALA A 166 -7.61 8.88 -9.95
CA ALA A 166 -7.13 9.60 -8.78
C ALA A 166 -6.21 10.78 -9.16
N ARG A 167 -5.53 10.71 -10.31
CA ARG A 167 -4.68 11.79 -10.84
C ARG A 167 -5.45 12.90 -11.56
N GLN A 168 -6.71 12.68 -11.92
CA GLN A 168 -7.53 13.63 -12.69
C GLN A 168 -8.34 14.61 -11.81
N ARG A 169 -8.30 14.45 -10.49
CA ARG A 169 -9.06 15.24 -9.52
C ARG A 169 -8.13 15.85 -8.49
#